data_AF-A0A4Y8Q7A7-F1
#
_entry.id   AF-A0A4Y8Q7A7-F1
#
_cell.length_a   1.000
_cell.length_b   1.000
_cell.length_c   1.000
_cell.angle_alpha   90.00
_cell.angle_beta   90.00
_cell.angle_gamma   90.00
#
_symmetry.space_group_name_H-M   'P 1'
#
loop_
_entity.id
_entity.type
_entity.pdbx_description
1 polymer ?
#
loop_
_entity_poly.entity_id
_entity_poly.type
_entity_poly.pdbx_seq_one_letter_code
_entity_poly.pdbx_strand_id
1 'polypeptide(L)'
;MTKDEFIGLIAPIAVKLRLEGSPLFASVRVAQALLETGGTVNPWNNLVGYKAGSGQPTAYWSGKRVSASTWEVVQGQTYSDVRGEFRAYDSIEDGFRDQDLLFQSARYAKVRSSATPGEQTQALLAAGYATDPAYAAKLDAVIRNYGLQRYDEEVDSMLEELKAEIASLRAKVTALQHLASLDTVPDWAVDAVQAATAAGLIDTPAGGSYDFYRLLTVLHRKGIV
;
A
#
# COMPACT_ATOMS: atom_id res chain seq x y z
N MET A 1 -14.13 15.69 20.14
CA MET A 1 -12.89 14.98 19.78
C MET A 1 -11.77 16.01 19.75
N THR A 2 -10.63 15.72 20.36
CA THR A 2 -9.41 16.52 20.25
C THR A 2 -8.76 16.28 18.89
N LYS A 3 -7.82 17.14 18.48
CA LYS A 3 -7.10 16.93 17.22
C LYS A 3 -6.21 15.69 17.25
N ASP A 4 -5.64 15.36 18.40
CA ASP A 4 -4.84 14.14 18.56
C ASP A 4 -5.69 12.87 18.52
N GLU A 5 -6.90 12.90 19.12
CA GLU A 5 -7.88 11.80 18.97
C GLU A 5 -8.30 11.62 17.50
N PHE A 6 -8.52 12.73 16.79
CA PHE A 6 -8.83 12.69 15.36
C PHE A 6 -7.68 12.07 14.56
N ILE A 7 -6.45 12.52 14.79
CA ILE A 7 -5.26 11.95 14.13
C ILE A 7 -5.13 10.45 14.46
N GLY A 8 -5.34 10.06 15.71
CA GLY A 8 -5.29 8.65 16.14
C GLY A 8 -6.32 7.76 15.44
N LEU A 9 -7.47 8.31 15.05
CA LEU A 9 -8.48 7.61 14.26
C LEU A 9 -8.10 7.50 12.78
N ILE A 10 -7.56 8.57 12.20
CA ILE A 10 -7.34 8.67 10.74
C ILE A 10 -6.01 8.06 10.30
N ALA A 11 -4.95 8.23 11.10
CA ALA A 11 -3.60 7.82 10.72
C ALA A 11 -3.48 6.31 10.40
N PRO A 12 -4.06 5.38 11.19
CA PRO A 12 -4.01 3.95 10.86
C PRO A 12 -4.64 3.62 9.50
N ILE A 13 -5.73 4.31 9.13
CA ILE A 13 -6.38 4.16 7.82
C ILE A 13 -5.46 4.68 6.72
N ALA A 14 -4.83 5.84 6.94
CA ALA A 14 -3.90 6.43 5.96
C ALA A 14 -2.66 5.56 5.72
N VAL A 15 -2.06 5.02 6.79
CA VAL A 15 -0.94 4.06 6.74
C VAL A 15 -1.33 2.80 5.95
N LYS A 16 -2.46 2.18 6.32
CA LYS A 16 -3.00 1.01 5.59
C LYS A 16 -3.14 1.28 4.10
N LEU A 17 -3.81 2.37 3.73
CA LEU A 17 -4.04 2.70 2.33
C LEU A 17 -2.73 2.96 1.58
N ARG A 18 -1.75 3.61 2.22
CA ARG A 18 -0.43 3.82 1.62
C ARG A 18 0.29 2.50 1.32
N LEU A 19 0.25 1.54 2.24
CA LEU A 19 0.81 0.20 2.07
C LEU A 19 0.13 -0.57 0.92
N GLU A 20 -1.16 -0.33 0.71
CA GLU A 20 -1.94 -0.91 -0.39
C GLU A 20 -1.79 -0.19 -1.73
N GLY A 21 -0.89 0.80 -1.82
CA GLY A 21 -0.56 1.48 -3.07
C GLY A 21 -1.32 2.79 -3.31
N SER A 22 -1.94 3.36 -2.28
CA SER A 22 -2.47 4.73 -2.37
C SER A 22 -1.34 5.72 -2.74
N PRO A 23 -1.59 6.68 -3.65
CA PRO A 23 -0.58 7.62 -4.09
C PRO A 23 -0.24 8.70 -3.07
N LEU A 24 -1.10 8.96 -2.09
CA LEU A 24 -0.82 9.98 -1.07
C LEU A 24 0.00 9.43 0.08
N PHE A 25 0.99 10.22 0.50
CA PHE A 25 1.67 10.04 1.77
C PHE A 25 0.65 10.04 2.92
N ALA A 26 0.90 9.21 3.94
CA ALA A 26 0.00 9.08 5.08
C ALA A 26 -0.09 10.42 5.82
N SER A 27 1.02 11.13 5.96
CA SER A 27 1.06 12.47 6.57
C SER A 27 0.20 13.49 5.81
N VAL A 28 0.27 13.48 4.48
CA VAL A 28 -0.49 14.40 3.60
C VAL A 28 -1.99 14.11 3.72
N ARG A 29 -2.40 12.84 3.68
CA ARG A 29 -3.81 12.45 3.85
C ARG A 29 -4.37 12.88 5.20
N VAL A 30 -3.65 12.60 6.29
CA VAL A 30 -4.08 13.02 7.63
C VAL A 30 -4.16 14.54 7.73
N ALA A 31 -3.19 15.26 7.16
CA ALA A 31 -3.18 16.71 7.14
C ALA A 31 -4.36 17.30 6.35
N GLN A 32 -4.68 16.73 5.19
CA GLN A 32 -5.88 17.09 4.43
C GLN A 32 -7.13 16.87 5.28
N ALA A 33 -7.32 15.66 5.82
CA ALA A 33 -8.50 15.36 6.62
C ALA A 33 -8.69 16.31 7.80
N LEU A 34 -7.59 16.66 8.49
CA LEU A 34 -7.62 17.59 9.61
C LEU A 34 -7.91 19.04 9.16
N LEU A 35 -7.33 19.48 8.03
CA LEU A 35 -7.54 20.82 7.49
C LEU A 35 -8.97 21.02 6.98
N GLU A 36 -9.51 20.06 6.23
CA GLU A 36 -10.84 20.17 5.60
C GLU A 36 -11.98 20.12 6.63
N THR A 37 -11.77 19.45 7.77
CA THR A 37 -12.82 19.20 8.76
C THR A 37 -12.63 19.95 10.08
N GLY A 38 -11.47 20.58 10.28
CA GLY A 38 -11.07 21.12 11.57
C GLY A 38 -10.89 20.06 12.66
N GLY A 39 -10.79 18.77 12.31
CA GLY A 39 -10.68 17.65 13.25
C GLY A 39 -12.03 17.07 13.68
N THR A 40 -13.07 17.25 12.87
CA THR A 40 -14.41 16.71 13.12
C THR A 40 -14.71 15.59 12.13
N VAL A 41 -15.08 14.41 12.64
CA VAL A 41 -15.64 13.35 11.80
C VAL A 41 -17.10 13.66 11.54
N ASN A 42 -17.45 13.97 10.29
CA ASN A 42 -18.84 14.24 9.94
C ASN A 42 -19.66 12.93 9.81
N PRO A 43 -20.99 12.98 9.99
CA PRO A 43 -21.86 11.80 9.92
C PRO A 43 -21.90 11.08 8.56
N TRP A 44 -21.34 11.68 7.51
CA TRP A 44 -21.35 11.16 6.14
C TRP A 44 -19.95 10.71 5.68
N ASN A 45 -18.98 10.61 6.59
CA ASN A 45 -17.64 10.06 6.38
C ASN A 45 -16.81 10.74 5.26
N ASN A 46 -17.13 11.95 4.84
CA ASN A 46 -16.38 12.68 3.81
C ASN A 46 -15.42 13.66 4.46
N LEU A 47 -14.20 13.20 4.74
CA LEU A 47 -13.19 14.01 5.43
C LEU A 47 -12.29 14.79 4.48
N VAL A 48 -12.53 14.73 3.17
CA VAL A 48 -11.67 15.37 2.15
C VAL A 48 -12.41 16.45 1.35
N GLY A 49 -13.66 16.75 1.71
CA GLY A 49 -14.48 17.80 1.10
C GLY A 49 -14.95 17.48 -0.32
N TYR A 50 -15.04 16.19 -0.71
CA TYR A 50 -15.29 15.84 -2.10
C TYR A 50 -16.75 16.12 -2.50
N LYS A 51 -16.95 17.05 -3.43
CA LYS A 51 -18.28 17.44 -3.93
C LYS A 51 -18.89 16.32 -4.79
N ALA A 52 -20.21 16.12 -4.66
CA ALA A 52 -20.94 15.13 -5.46
C ALA A 52 -21.02 15.57 -6.94
N GLY A 53 -21.39 16.83 -7.19
CA GLY A 53 -21.53 17.41 -8.53
C GLY A 53 -22.34 16.52 -9.48
N SER A 54 -21.88 16.40 -10.73
CA SER A 54 -22.38 15.43 -11.72
C SER A 54 -21.60 14.11 -11.68
N GLY A 55 -20.98 13.79 -10.55
CA GLY A 55 -20.14 12.60 -10.39
C GLY A 55 -20.93 11.31 -10.60
N GLN A 56 -20.28 10.33 -11.23
CA GLN A 56 -20.82 8.98 -11.37
C GLN A 56 -20.46 8.13 -10.14
N PRO A 57 -21.26 7.11 -9.80
CA PRO A 57 -20.91 6.12 -8.78
C PRO A 57 -19.55 5.47 -9.07
N THR A 58 -18.83 5.13 -8.01
CA THR A 58 -17.55 4.41 -8.05
C THR A 58 -17.65 3.13 -7.21
N ALA A 59 -16.60 2.31 -7.18
CA ALA A 59 -16.55 1.15 -6.29
C ALA A 59 -16.67 1.50 -4.80
N TYR A 60 -16.37 2.75 -4.43
CA TYR A 60 -16.35 3.26 -3.06
C TYR A 60 -17.45 4.29 -2.78
N TRP A 61 -18.23 4.66 -3.81
CA TRP A 61 -19.28 5.65 -3.68
C TRP A 61 -20.52 5.28 -4.49
N SER A 62 -21.62 4.97 -3.79
CA SER A 62 -22.89 4.55 -4.40
C SER A 62 -23.77 5.69 -4.92
N GLY A 63 -23.28 6.94 -4.88
CA GLY A 63 -24.07 8.12 -5.26
C GLY A 63 -24.77 8.83 -4.09
N LYS A 64 -24.56 8.37 -2.84
CA LYS A 64 -25.10 9.02 -1.63
C LYS A 64 -24.55 10.44 -1.51
N ARG A 65 -25.40 11.40 -1.17
CA ARG A 65 -25.02 12.82 -1.07
C ARG A 65 -25.65 13.48 0.14
N VAL A 66 -25.00 14.53 0.61
CA VAL A 66 -25.49 15.39 1.67
C VAL A 66 -25.36 16.85 1.26
N SER A 67 -26.35 17.65 1.64
CA SER A 67 -26.32 19.10 1.49
C SER A 67 -25.71 19.72 2.74
N ALA A 68 -24.59 20.42 2.61
CA ALA A 68 -23.92 21.07 3.73
C ALA A 68 -23.39 22.46 3.33
N SER A 69 -23.32 23.37 4.31
CA SER A 69 -22.66 24.66 4.14
C SER A 69 -21.14 24.48 4.06
N THR A 70 -20.51 25.18 3.12
CA THR A 70 -19.04 25.25 2.99
C THR A 70 -18.56 26.69 2.99
N TRP A 71 -17.25 26.85 3.11
CA TRP A 71 -16.56 28.08 2.76
C TRP A 71 -15.94 27.94 1.36
N GLU A 72 -15.87 29.04 0.61
CA GLU A 72 -15.22 29.11 -0.70
C GLU A 72 -14.34 30.36 -0.81
N VAL A 73 -13.22 30.24 -1.52
CA VAL A 73 -12.37 31.40 -1.86
C VAL A 73 -12.62 31.78 -3.33
N VAL A 74 -13.21 32.95 -3.56
CA VAL A 74 -13.48 33.51 -4.89
C VAL A 74 -12.80 34.85 -4.99
N GLN A 75 -11.88 35.01 -5.96
CA GLN A 75 -11.08 36.23 -6.16
C GLN A 75 -10.35 36.71 -4.89
N GLY A 76 -9.87 35.77 -4.07
CA GLY A 76 -9.15 36.08 -2.82
C GLY A 76 -10.04 36.43 -1.62
N GLN A 77 -11.36 36.48 -1.80
CA GLN A 77 -12.31 36.68 -0.70
C GLN A 77 -12.89 35.34 -0.23
N THR A 78 -13.01 35.16 1.08
CA THR A 78 -13.62 33.98 1.69
C THR A 78 -15.12 34.20 1.89
N TYR A 79 -15.94 33.33 1.34
CA TYR A 79 -17.39 33.31 1.51
C TYR A 79 -17.75 32.13 2.42
N SER A 80 -18.53 32.36 3.47
CA SER A 80 -19.10 31.30 4.32
C SER A 80 -20.53 30.96 3.90
N ASP A 81 -21.04 29.81 4.35
CA ASP A 81 -22.43 29.35 4.11
C ASP A 81 -22.82 29.16 2.65
N VAL A 82 -21.85 28.88 1.79
CA VAL A 82 -22.14 28.44 0.42
C VAL A 82 -22.68 27.02 0.48
N ARG A 83 -23.92 26.81 0.04
CA ARG A 83 -24.53 25.48 0.06
C ARG A 83 -23.90 24.59 -1.01
N GLY A 84 -23.31 23.47 -0.59
CA GLY A 84 -22.69 22.48 -1.46
C GLY A 84 -23.31 21.10 -1.30
N GLU A 85 -23.33 20.34 -2.40
CA GLU A 85 -23.65 18.91 -2.39
C GLU A 85 -22.36 18.10 -2.30
N PHE A 86 -22.19 17.35 -1.22
CA PHE A 86 -21.01 16.53 -0.94
C PHE A 86 -21.33 15.05 -1.07
N ARG A 87 -20.32 14.27 -1.47
CA ARG A 87 -20.42 12.81 -1.42
C ARG A 87 -20.56 12.36 0.04
N ALA A 88 -21.38 11.35 0.27
CA ALA A 88 -21.51 10.64 1.53
C ALA A 88 -21.03 9.20 1.33
N TYR A 89 -20.28 8.69 2.31
CA TYR A 89 -19.61 7.39 2.22
C TYR A 89 -20.05 6.45 3.34
N ASP A 90 -19.99 5.15 3.06
CA ASP A 90 -20.32 4.12 4.04
C ASP A 90 -19.24 4.01 5.12
N SER A 91 -17.99 4.33 4.78
CA SER A 91 -16.87 4.45 5.72
C SER A 91 -15.93 5.59 5.35
N ILE A 92 -15.05 5.97 6.30
CA ILE A 92 -13.97 6.92 6.04
C ILE A 92 -13.00 6.37 4.99
N GLU A 93 -12.72 5.06 5.04
CA GLU A 93 -11.84 4.39 4.09
C GLU A 93 -12.38 4.49 2.67
N ASP A 94 -13.68 4.32 2.47
CA ASP A 94 -14.33 4.50 1.17
C ASP A 94 -14.13 5.90 0.62
N GLY A 95 -14.26 6.92 1.48
CA GLY A 95 -14.00 8.32 1.10
C GLY A 95 -12.56 8.55 0.64
N PHE A 96 -11.58 7.96 1.32
CA PHE A 96 -10.17 8.06 0.93
C PHE A 96 -9.85 7.26 -0.33
N ARG A 97 -10.43 6.08 -0.53
CA ARG A 97 -10.24 5.31 -1.76
C ARG A 97 -10.91 5.97 -2.97
N ASP A 98 -12.05 6.61 -2.77
CA ASP A 98 -12.69 7.43 -3.80
C ASP A 98 -11.83 8.65 -4.17
N GLN A 99 -11.18 9.27 -3.18
CA GLN A 99 -10.17 10.32 -3.41
C GLN A 99 -8.98 9.79 -4.24
N ASP A 100 -8.55 8.54 -4.03
CA ASP A 100 -7.46 7.95 -4.81
C ASP A 100 -7.79 7.78 -6.29
N LEU A 101 -9.07 7.60 -6.63
CA LEU A 101 -9.53 7.56 -8.02
C LEU A 101 -9.35 8.92 -8.71
N LEU A 102 -9.62 10.03 -8.01
CA LEU A 102 -9.37 11.38 -8.53
C LEU A 102 -7.89 11.54 -8.92
N PHE A 103 -7.00 11.05 -8.05
CA PHE A 103 -5.57 11.14 -8.27
C PHE A 103 -5.06 10.27 -9.41
N GLN A 104 -5.85 9.37 -10.02
CA GLN A 104 -5.43 8.62 -11.21
C GLN A 104 -5.45 9.46 -12.49
N SER A 105 -6.20 10.57 -12.52
CA SER A 105 -6.26 11.42 -13.71
C SER A 105 -4.90 12.05 -14.05
N ALA A 106 -4.69 12.38 -15.32
CA ALA A 106 -3.43 12.97 -15.81
C ALA A 106 -3.07 14.29 -15.10
N ARG A 107 -4.08 15.05 -14.66
CA ARG A 107 -3.93 16.29 -13.89
C ARG A 107 -3.07 16.10 -12.63
N TYR A 108 -3.22 14.96 -11.95
CA TYR A 108 -2.54 14.67 -10.69
C TYR A 108 -1.29 13.80 -10.87
N ALA A 109 -0.73 13.70 -12.09
CA ALA A 109 0.47 12.89 -12.34
C ALA A 109 1.65 13.30 -11.44
N LYS A 110 1.84 14.61 -11.20
CA LYS A 110 2.90 15.12 -10.32
C LYS A 110 2.66 14.82 -8.85
N VAL A 111 1.39 14.74 -8.41
CA VAL A 111 1.04 14.33 -7.04
C VAL A 111 1.45 12.88 -6.81
N ARG A 112 1.15 11.99 -7.79
CA ARG A 112 1.53 10.57 -7.72
C ARG A 112 3.04 10.32 -7.77
N SER A 113 3.79 11.18 -8.47
CA SER A 113 5.24 11.01 -8.65
C SER A 113 6.09 11.80 -7.65
N SER A 114 5.49 12.44 -6.65
CA SER A 114 6.23 13.22 -5.64
C SER A 114 7.06 12.30 -4.76
N ALA A 115 8.31 12.68 -4.49
CA ALA A 115 9.23 11.89 -3.68
C ALA A 115 9.09 12.19 -2.18
N THR A 116 8.49 13.32 -1.82
CA THR A 116 8.32 13.74 -0.42
C THR A 116 6.91 14.28 -0.16
N PRO A 117 6.45 14.28 1.11
CA PRO A 117 5.19 14.93 1.49
C PRO A 117 5.11 16.40 1.05
N GLY A 118 6.19 17.17 1.21
CA GLY A 118 6.22 18.59 0.82
C GLY A 118 6.16 18.81 -0.69
N GLU A 119 6.80 17.97 -1.49
CA GLU A 119 6.60 18.00 -2.96
C GLU A 119 5.14 17.69 -3.31
N GLN A 120 4.52 16.75 -2.59
CA GLN A 120 3.14 16.34 -2.84
C GLN A 120 2.12 17.43 -2.49
N THR A 121 2.32 18.18 -1.40
CA THR A 121 1.46 19.32 -1.05
C THR A 121 1.54 20.43 -2.09
N GLN A 122 2.74 20.73 -2.61
CA GLN A 122 2.93 21.68 -3.71
C GLN A 122 2.30 21.19 -5.01
N ALA A 123 2.45 19.90 -5.33
CA ALA A 123 1.84 19.31 -6.50
C ALA A 123 0.30 19.33 -6.45
N LEU A 124 -0.31 19.17 -5.26
CA LEU A 124 -1.75 19.30 -5.05
C LEU A 124 -2.24 20.72 -5.37
N LEU A 125 -1.53 21.74 -4.87
CA LEU A 125 -1.83 23.15 -5.18
C LEU A 125 -1.67 23.44 -6.68
N ALA A 126 -0.56 23.02 -7.28
CA ALA A 126 -0.30 23.24 -8.71
C ALA A 126 -1.32 22.52 -9.62
N ALA A 127 -1.84 21.38 -9.18
CA ALA A 127 -2.91 20.65 -9.87
C ALA A 127 -4.30 21.29 -9.70
N GLY A 128 -4.43 22.33 -8.87
CA GLY A 128 -5.71 23.00 -8.59
C GLY A 128 -6.65 22.16 -7.74
N TYR A 129 -6.11 21.36 -6.80
CA TYR A 129 -6.93 20.59 -5.85
C TYR A 129 -7.78 21.51 -4.96
N ALA A 130 -7.21 22.64 -4.53
CA ALA A 130 -7.88 23.66 -3.75
C ALA A 130 -7.72 25.04 -4.42
N THR A 131 -8.68 25.94 -4.21
CA THR A 131 -8.62 27.32 -4.72
C THR A 131 -7.85 28.27 -3.81
N ASP A 132 -7.57 27.85 -2.56
CA ASP A 132 -6.78 28.62 -1.62
C ASP A 132 -5.29 28.62 -2.01
N PRO A 133 -4.69 29.79 -2.30
CA PRO A 133 -3.27 29.87 -2.66
C PRO A 133 -2.33 29.45 -1.52
N ALA A 134 -2.80 29.46 -0.26
CA ALA A 134 -2.03 29.03 0.90
C ALA A 134 -2.18 27.53 1.22
N TYR A 135 -2.89 26.75 0.39
CA TYR A 135 -3.25 25.36 0.71
C TYR A 135 -2.04 24.48 1.04
N ALA A 136 -1.02 24.47 0.17
CA ALA A 136 0.18 23.67 0.39
C ALA A 136 0.89 24.05 1.70
N ALA A 137 1.06 25.35 1.96
CA ALA A 137 1.68 25.84 3.18
C ALA A 137 0.88 25.48 4.45
N LYS A 138 -0.46 25.46 4.37
CA LYS A 138 -1.33 25.01 5.47
C LYS A 138 -1.16 23.53 5.75
N LEU A 139 -1.10 22.68 4.71
CA LEU A 139 -0.83 21.26 4.88
C LEU A 139 0.55 21.02 5.51
N ASP A 140 1.60 21.69 5.00
CA ASP A 140 2.95 21.57 5.56
C ASP A 140 3.00 22.04 7.03
N ALA A 141 2.24 23.07 7.39
CA ALA A 141 2.11 23.51 8.78
C ALA A 141 1.43 22.45 9.66
N VAL A 142 0.35 21.83 9.18
CA VAL A 142 -0.33 20.74 9.90
C VAL A 142 0.60 19.53 10.08
N ILE A 143 1.30 19.11 9.01
CA ILE A 143 2.26 18.00 9.04
C ILE A 143 3.33 18.25 10.10
N ARG A 144 3.92 19.45 10.13
CA ARG A 144 4.95 19.81 11.12
C ARG A 144 4.41 19.90 12.53
N ASN A 145 3.30 20.60 12.74
CA ASN A 145 2.75 20.87 14.07
C ASN A 145 2.33 19.59 14.81
N TYR A 146 1.87 18.58 14.08
CA TYR A 146 1.45 17.31 14.64
C TYR A 146 2.46 16.17 14.42
N GLY A 147 3.63 16.46 13.85
CA GLY A 147 4.69 15.48 13.59
C GLY A 147 4.19 14.30 12.76
N LEU A 148 3.42 14.56 11.70
CA LEU A 148 2.73 13.52 10.93
C LEU A 148 3.66 12.68 10.04
N GLN A 149 4.88 13.15 9.77
CA GLN A 149 5.89 12.40 9.00
C GLN A 149 6.24 11.05 9.61
N ARG A 150 6.06 10.87 10.93
CA ARG A 150 6.22 9.57 11.60
C ARG A 150 5.41 8.45 10.96
N TYR A 151 4.26 8.77 10.36
CA TYR A 151 3.40 7.79 9.69
C TYR A 151 3.92 7.41 8.30
N ASP A 152 4.67 8.30 7.64
CA ASP A 152 5.36 7.96 6.41
C ASP A 152 6.58 7.08 6.72
N GLU A 153 7.32 7.41 7.79
CA GLU A 153 8.45 6.61 8.29
C GLU A 153 7.99 5.21 8.74
N GLU A 154 6.83 5.11 9.40
CA GLU A 154 6.19 3.84 9.76
C GLU A 154 5.92 2.99 8.52
N VAL A 155 5.33 3.57 7.47
CA VAL A 155 5.10 2.88 6.20
C VAL A 155 6.42 2.39 5.60
N ASP A 156 7.44 3.24 5.53
CA ASP A 156 8.74 2.88 4.96
C ASP A 156 9.38 1.72 5.75
N SER A 157 9.33 1.77 7.08
CA SER A 157 9.82 0.69 7.95
C SER A 157 9.08 -0.62 7.69
N MET A 158 7.74 -0.60 7.61
CA MET A 158 6.94 -1.79 7.35
C MET A 158 7.22 -2.38 5.97
N LEU A 159 7.45 -1.54 4.96
CA LEU A 159 7.79 -1.99 3.61
C LEU A 159 9.18 -2.62 3.54
N GLU A 160 10.17 -2.08 4.26
CA GLU A 160 11.50 -2.69 4.34
C GLU A 160 11.49 -4.03 5.09
N GLU A 161 10.74 -4.12 6.19
CA GLU A 161 10.54 -5.39 6.92
C GLU A 161 9.87 -6.45 6.02
N LEU A 162 8.81 -6.07 5.29
CA LEU A 162 8.12 -6.95 4.35
C LEU A 162 9.06 -7.42 3.23
N LYS A 163 9.91 -6.54 2.69
CA LYS A 163 10.92 -6.92 1.67
C LYS A 163 11.92 -7.92 2.23
N ALA A 164 12.39 -7.73 3.46
CA ALA A 164 13.31 -8.66 4.12
C ALA A 164 12.66 -10.03 4.35
N GLU A 165 11.39 -10.06 4.77
CA GLU A 165 10.64 -11.30 4.93
C GLU A 165 10.44 -12.03 3.59
N ILE A 166 10.07 -11.31 2.54
CA ILE A 166 9.95 -11.88 1.18
C ILE A 166 11.29 -12.47 0.71
N ALA A 167 12.41 -11.79 0.97
CA ALA A 167 13.74 -12.31 0.63
C ALA A 167 14.06 -13.60 1.39
N SER A 168 13.73 -13.65 2.68
CA SER A 168 13.90 -14.84 3.52
C SER A 168 13.04 -16.01 3.04
N LEU A 169 11.77 -15.75 2.70
CA LEU A 169 10.86 -16.75 2.16
C LEU A 169 11.35 -17.30 0.83
N ARG A 170 11.83 -16.43 -0.08
CA ARG A 170 12.44 -16.87 -1.35
C ARG A 170 13.63 -17.79 -1.13
N ALA A 171 14.53 -17.45 -0.21
CA ALA A 171 15.68 -18.30 0.12
C ALA A 171 15.25 -19.67 0.66
N LYS A 172 14.24 -19.72 1.54
CA LYS A 172 13.68 -20.98 2.05
C LYS A 172 13.05 -21.81 0.92
N VAL A 173 12.31 -21.17 0.01
CA VAL A 173 11.72 -21.84 -1.16
C VAL A 173 12.80 -22.45 -2.05
N THR A 174 13.87 -21.70 -2.37
CA THR A 174 14.99 -22.23 -3.15
C THR A 174 15.66 -23.42 -2.46
N ALA A 175 15.88 -23.35 -1.15
CA ALA A 175 16.47 -24.45 -0.40
C ALA A 175 15.59 -25.72 -0.41
N LEU A 176 14.28 -25.56 -0.26
CA LEU A 176 13.33 -26.68 -0.34
C LEU A 176 13.26 -27.28 -1.75
N GLN A 177 13.27 -26.44 -2.79
CA GLN A 177 13.33 -26.88 -4.17
C GLN A 177 14.58 -27.72 -4.44
N HIS A 178 15.73 -27.30 -3.92
CA HIS A 178 16.97 -28.06 -4.03
C HIS A 178 16.88 -29.41 -3.31
N LEU A 179 16.27 -29.49 -2.13
CA LEU A 179 16.07 -30.78 -1.44
C LEU A 179 15.13 -31.71 -2.21
N ALA A 180 14.10 -31.16 -2.85
CA ALA A 180 13.10 -31.91 -3.60
C ALA A 180 13.61 -32.43 -4.95
N SER A 181 14.55 -31.72 -5.59
CA SER A 181 15.14 -32.08 -6.87
C SER A 181 16.56 -31.56 -6.96
N LEU A 182 17.52 -32.47 -7.07
CA LEU A 182 18.91 -32.12 -7.32
C LEU A 182 19.21 -32.20 -8.82
N ASP A 183 19.74 -31.11 -9.36
CA ASP A 183 20.09 -30.99 -10.78
C ASP A 183 21.13 -32.02 -11.23
N THR A 184 21.97 -32.46 -10.29
CA THR A 184 23.03 -33.47 -10.52
C THR A 184 22.96 -34.55 -9.47
N VAL A 185 23.46 -35.73 -9.83
CA VAL A 185 23.69 -36.80 -8.85
C VAL A 185 24.77 -36.35 -7.88
N PRO A 186 24.50 -36.35 -6.56
CA PRO A 186 25.53 -36.00 -5.59
C PRO A 186 26.70 -36.97 -5.65
N ASP A 187 27.93 -36.48 -5.46
CA ASP A 187 29.16 -37.30 -5.51
C ASP A 187 29.08 -38.56 -4.63
N TRP A 188 28.46 -38.45 -3.44
CA TRP A 188 28.30 -39.56 -2.50
C TRP A 188 27.30 -40.64 -2.95
N ALA A 189 26.46 -40.34 -3.95
CA ALA A 189 25.44 -41.22 -4.50
C ALA A 189 25.81 -41.80 -5.88
N VAL A 190 26.90 -41.32 -6.51
CA VAL A 190 27.28 -41.69 -7.88
C VAL A 190 27.37 -43.21 -8.05
N ASP A 191 28.11 -43.89 -7.18
CA ASP A 191 28.29 -45.35 -7.25
C ASP A 191 26.94 -46.10 -7.13
N ALA A 192 26.09 -45.64 -6.21
CA ALA A 192 24.79 -46.25 -5.97
C ALA A 192 23.82 -46.05 -7.15
N VAL A 193 23.84 -44.86 -7.76
CA VAL A 193 23.05 -44.56 -8.96
C VAL A 193 23.54 -45.40 -10.15
N GLN A 194 24.86 -45.51 -10.35
CA GLN A 194 25.43 -46.33 -11.42
C GLN A 194 25.07 -47.81 -11.27
N ALA A 195 25.18 -48.36 -10.05
CA ALA A 195 24.77 -49.73 -9.76
C ALA A 195 23.27 -49.95 -10.04
N ALA A 196 22.42 -49.03 -9.57
CA ALA A 196 20.98 -49.09 -9.78
C ALA A 196 20.56 -49.01 -11.26
N THR A 197 21.20 -48.13 -12.04
CA THR A 197 20.98 -48.02 -13.48
C THR A 197 21.46 -49.27 -14.22
N ALA A 198 22.64 -49.80 -13.87
CA ALA A 198 23.15 -51.03 -14.48
C ALA A 198 22.28 -52.26 -14.18
N ALA A 199 21.65 -52.29 -13.00
CA ALA A 199 20.67 -53.30 -12.62
C ALA A 199 19.27 -53.08 -13.23
N GLY A 200 19.04 -51.97 -13.94
CA GLY A 200 17.74 -51.62 -14.53
C GLY A 200 16.66 -51.24 -13.51
N LEU A 201 17.04 -50.82 -12.30
CA LEU A 201 16.11 -50.46 -11.22
C LEU A 201 15.61 -49.02 -11.31
N ILE A 202 16.35 -48.14 -12.01
CA ILE A 202 15.99 -46.74 -12.24
C ILE A 202 16.31 -46.35 -13.69
N ASP A 203 15.41 -45.57 -14.30
CA ASP A 203 15.56 -45.08 -15.69
C ASP A 203 16.06 -43.64 -15.76
N THR A 204 15.86 -42.87 -14.69
CA THR A 204 16.24 -41.45 -14.59
C THR A 204 17.30 -41.26 -13.51
N PRO A 205 18.59 -41.26 -13.87
CA PRO A 205 19.67 -41.20 -12.89
C PRO A 205 19.85 -39.81 -12.26
N ALA A 206 19.41 -38.74 -12.93
CA ALA A 206 19.48 -37.35 -12.44
C ALA A 206 18.09 -36.78 -12.10
N GLY A 207 18.03 -35.63 -11.42
CA GLY A 207 16.77 -34.99 -11.04
C GLY A 207 16.06 -35.64 -9.85
N GLY A 208 16.69 -36.61 -9.19
CA GLY A 208 16.18 -37.22 -7.96
C GLY A 208 16.18 -36.25 -6.78
N SER A 209 15.33 -36.52 -5.78
CA SER A 209 15.38 -35.79 -4.50
C SER A 209 16.59 -36.22 -3.67
N TYR A 210 16.97 -35.40 -2.68
CA TYR A 210 18.05 -35.76 -1.76
C TYR A 210 17.79 -37.09 -1.05
N ASP A 211 16.54 -37.36 -0.65
CA ASP A 211 16.15 -38.61 0.00
C ASP A 211 16.13 -39.81 -0.95
N PHE A 212 15.79 -39.60 -2.22
CA PHE A 212 15.92 -40.66 -3.25
C PHE A 212 17.36 -41.16 -3.33
N TYR A 213 18.32 -40.24 -3.47
CA TYR A 213 19.73 -40.62 -3.53
C TYR A 213 20.24 -41.23 -2.23
N ARG A 214 19.77 -40.73 -1.06
CA ARG A 214 20.12 -41.31 0.25
C ARG A 214 19.66 -42.74 0.37
N LEU A 215 18.39 -43.00 0.03
CA LEU A 215 17.82 -44.34 0.06
C LEU A 215 18.61 -45.27 -0.85
N LEU A 216 18.85 -44.85 -2.09
CA LEU A 216 19.61 -45.64 -3.05
C LEU A 216 21.02 -45.97 -2.55
N THR A 217 21.69 -44.99 -1.94
CA THR A 217 23.02 -45.17 -1.34
C THR A 217 23.00 -46.14 -0.16
N VAL A 218 21.96 -46.10 0.68
CA VAL A 218 21.78 -47.07 1.78
C VAL A 218 21.56 -48.48 1.24
N LEU A 219 20.74 -48.63 0.20
CA LEU A 219 20.47 -49.91 -0.45
C LEU A 219 21.73 -50.51 -1.09
N HIS A 220 22.50 -49.68 -1.81
CA HIS A 220 23.78 -50.07 -2.41
C HIS A 220 24.79 -50.53 -1.36
N ARG A 221 24.94 -49.79 -0.26
CA ARG A 221 25.82 -50.19 0.86
C ARG A 221 25.40 -51.49 1.56
N LYS A 222 24.15 -51.92 1.39
CA LYS A 222 23.64 -53.21 1.88
C LYS A 222 23.72 -54.33 0.84
N GLY A 223 24.19 -54.04 -0.37
CA GLY A 223 24.28 -55.00 -1.48
C GLY A 223 22.92 -55.40 -2.04
N ILE A 224 21.89 -54.58 -1.84
CA ILE A 224 20.54 -54.80 -2.39
C ILE A 224 20.48 -54.30 -3.85
N VAL A 225 21.23 -53.24 -4.12
CA VAL A 225 21.37 -52.57 -5.42
C VAL A 225 22.84 -52.55 -5.79
#